data_AF-A0A2G8HR41-F1
#
_entry.id   AF-A0A2G8HR41-F1
#
_cell.length_a   1.000
_cell.length_b   1.000
_cell.length_c   1.000
_cell.angle_alpha   90.00
_cell.angle_beta   90.00
_cell.angle_gamma   90.00
#
_symmetry.space_group_name_H-M   'P 1'
#
loop_
_entity.id
_entity.type
_entity.pdbx_description
1 polymer ?
#
loop_
_entity_poly.entity_id
_entity_poly.type
_entity_poly.pdbx_seq_one_letter_code
_entity_poly.pdbx_strand_id
1 'polypeptide(L)'
;MNTLEKEVEGLLFLDKLIAVVEHGEVDYWEDRKNPPNLSIDEFHQVLYRMDEAANFKWIDRDSTNGPHGTTGEDKCFKFNCEVQFGGIFEIETKFYFVKGYFFDKGDLKGVTIQSFRQEV
;
A
#
# COMPACT_ATOMS: atom_id res chain seq x y z
N MET A 1 7.16 -19.92 -8.60
CA MET A 1 7.05 -18.65 -9.31
C MET A 1 5.71 -18.60 -10.01
N ASN A 2 4.70 -18.09 -9.31
CA ASN A 2 3.39 -17.84 -9.92
C ASN A 2 3.49 -16.74 -10.99
N THR A 3 2.38 -16.50 -11.69
CA THR A 3 2.32 -15.52 -12.79
C THR A 3 2.56 -14.10 -12.29
N LEU A 4 1.97 -13.71 -11.15
CA LEU A 4 2.06 -12.35 -10.61
C LEU A 4 3.48 -12.00 -10.13
N GLU A 5 4.18 -12.93 -9.48
CA GLU A 5 5.58 -12.79 -9.06
C GLU A 5 6.49 -12.50 -10.26
N LYS A 6 6.26 -13.17 -11.40
CA LYS A 6 7.01 -12.91 -12.64
C LYS A 6 6.64 -11.59 -13.28
N GLU A 7 5.36 -11.20 -13.23
CA GLU A 7 4.88 -9.93 -13.77
C GLU A 7 5.46 -8.72 -13.05
N VAL A 8 5.72 -8.84 -11.75
CA VAL A 8 6.27 -7.75 -10.93
C VAL A 8 7.78 -7.82 -10.70
N GLU A 9 8.47 -8.78 -11.33
CA GLU A 9 9.91 -8.93 -11.22
C GLU A 9 10.62 -7.72 -11.87
N GLY A 10 11.48 -7.04 -11.11
CA GLY A 10 12.23 -5.87 -11.59
C GLY A 10 11.44 -4.55 -11.62
N LEU A 11 10.15 -4.55 -11.25
CA LEU A 11 9.36 -3.33 -11.11
C LEU A 11 9.85 -2.46 -9.95
N LEU A 12 9.67 -1.14 -10.10
CA LEU A 12 9.82 -0.23 -8.98
C LEU A 12 8.73 -0.51 -7.93
N PHE A 13 8.98 -0.13 -6.68
CA PHE A 13 8.08 -0.44 -5.58
C PHE A 13 6.63 -0.01 -5.83
N LEU A 14 6.41 1.18 -6.39
CA LEU A 14 5.07 1.69 -6.67
C LEU A 14 4.36 0.87 -7.74
N ASP A 15 5.02 0.62 -8.88
CA ASP A 15 4.45 -0.22 -9.95
C ASP A 15 4.12 -1.62 -9.44
N LYS A 16 4.98 -2.19 -8.58
CA LYS A 16 4.72 -3.46 -7.91
C LYS A 16 3.52 -3.39 -6.97
N LEU A 17 3.40 -2.33 -6.17
CA LEU A 17 2.25 -2.15 -5.27
C LEU A 17 0.96 -2.01 -6.08
N ILE A 18 0.97 -1.22 -7.15
CA ILE A 18 -0.16 -1.06 -8.08
C ILE A 18 -0.57 -2.41 -8.66
N ALA A 19 0.36 -3.16 -9.26
CA ALA A 19 0.08 -4.45 -9.87
C ALA A 19 -0.51 -5.47 -8.87
N VAL A 20 0.03 -5.53 -7.64
CA VAL A 20 -0.48 -6.44 -6.60
C VAL A 20 -1.86 -6.00 -6.10
N VAL A 21 -2.14 -4.70 -6.03
CA VAL A 21 -3.48 -4.20 -5.68
C VAL A 21 -4.49 -4.47 -6.80
N GLU A 22 -4.09 -4.37 -8.06
CA GLU A 22 -4.95 -4.60 -9.23
C GLU A 22 -5.27 -6.08 -9.48
N HIS A 23 -4.30 -6.97 -9.24
CA HIS A 23 -4.37 -8.37 -9.67
C HIS A 23 -4.31 -9.38 -8.53
N GLY A 24 -3.91 -8.94 -7.34
CA GLY A 24 -3.79 -9.78 -6.15
C GLY A 24 -4.93 -9.61 -5.16
N GLU A 25 -4.75 -10.20 -3.99
CA GLU A 25 -5.65 -10.03 -2.85
C GLU A 25 -5.30 -8.78 -2.04
N VAL A 26 -6.31 -7.98 -1.67
CA VAL A 26 -6.14 -6.80 -0.82
C VAL A 26 -6.81 -7.03 0.54
N ASP A 27 -5.99 -7.20 1.58
CA ASP A 27 -6.42 -7.24 2.97
C ASP A 27 -6.34 -5.82 3.56
N TYR A 28 -7.45 -5.09 3.52
CA TYR A 28 -7.49 -3.70 3.95
C TYR A 28 -8.06 -3.58 5.39
N TRP A 29 -7.31 -2.96 6.30
CA TRP A 29 -7.72 -2.80 7.70
C TRP A 29 -8.69 -1.62 7.88
N GLU A 30 -9.89 -1.74 7.31
CA GLU A 30 -10.90 -0.66 7.30
C GLU A 30 -11.39 -0.30 8.71
N ASP A 31 -11.61 -1.30 9.57
CA ASP A 31 -12.15 -1.13 10.93
C ASP A 31 -11.14 -0.61 11.96
N ARG A 32 -9.94 -0.19 11.54
CA ARG A 32 -8.93 0.35 12.44
C ARG A 32 -9.46 1.64 13.08
N LYS A 33 -9.48 1.71 14.41
CA LYS A 33 -10.09 2.85 15.14
C LYS A 33 -9.13 3.96 15.55
N ASN A 34 -7.82 3.70 15.68
CA ASN A 34 -6.87 4.69 16.18
C ASN A 34 -5.43 4.56 15.65
N PRO A 35 -4.94 5.52 14.84
CA PRO A 35 -5.75 6.43 14.02
C PRO A 35 -6.61 5.64 13.01
N PRO A 36 -7.79 6.16 12.63
CA PRO A 36 -8.61 5.50 11.62
C PRO A 36 -7.95 5.50 10.25
N ASN A 37 -8.27 4.48 9.45
CA ASN A 37 -7.94 4.47 8.04
C ASN A 37 -9.03 5.21 7.24
N LEU A 38 -8.64 5.80 6.12
CA LEU A 38 -9.59 6.23 5.09
C LEU A 38 -10.21 4.99 4.42
N SER A 39 -11.18 5.20 3.52
CA SER A 39 -11.81 4.09 2.81
C SER A 39 -10.85 3.42 1.81
N ILE A 40 -11.14 2.17 1.44
CA ILE A 40 -10.40 1.46 0.38
C ILE A 40 -10.53 2.16 -0.98
N ASP A 41 -11.68 2.80 -1.24
CA ASP A 41 -11.90 3.55 -2.48
C ASP A 41 -10.99 4.77 -2.56
N GLU A 42 -10.81 5.49 -1.45
CA GLU A 42 -9.84 6.59 -1.36
C GLU A 42 -8.40 6.09 -1.54
N PHE A 43 -8.09 4.91 -0.99
CA PHE A 43 -6.76 4.30 -1.18
C PHE A 43 -6.48 4.04 -2.66
N HIS A 44 -7.41 3.42 -3.38
CA HIS A 44 -7.27 3.21 -4.82
C HIS A 44 -7.13 4.54 -5.57
N GLN A 45 -7.94 5.54 -5.23
CA GLN A 45 -7.84 6.86 -5.87
C GLN A 45 -6.49 7.54 -5.67
N VAL A 46 -5.88 7.38 -4.49
CA VAL A 46 -4.53 7.89 -4.19
C VAL A 46 -3.46 7.04 -4.88
N LEU A 47 -3.60 5.72 -4.87
CA LEU A 47 -2.64 4.79 -5.47
C LEU A 47 -2.44 5.01 -6.98
N TYR A 48 -3.50 5.31 -7.72
CA TYR A 48 -3.38 5.58 -9.17
C TYR A 48 -2.96 7.02 -9.51
N ARG A 49 -2.81 7.89 -8.51
CA ARG A 49 -2.41 9.30 -8.69
C ARG A 49 -1.07 9.63 -8.05
N MET A 50 -0.47 8.72 -7.30
CA MET A 50 0.83 8.97 -6.69
C MET A 50 1.93 8.86 -7.74
N ASP A 51 2.78 9.88 -7.82
CA ASP A 51 3.96 9.86 -8.67
C ASP A 51 5.16 9.23 -7.94
N GLU A 52 5.23 9.38 -6.61
CA GLU A 52 6.34 8.87 -5.81
C GLU A 52 5.95 8.39 -4.39
N ALA A 53 6.76 7.46 -3.88
CA ALA A 53 6.74 7.02 -2.48
C ALA A 53 7.83 7.76 -1.69
N ALA A 54 7.52 8.97 -1.23
CA ALA A 54 8.41 9.77 -0.41
C ALA A 54 8.70 9.10 0.94
N ASN A 55 9.91 9.29 1.47
CA ASN A 55 10.35 8.72 2.75
C ASN A 55 10.16 7.20 2.88
N PHE A 56 10.18 6.48 1.75
CA PHE A 56 9.99 5.04 1.72
C PHE A 56 11.00 4.29 2.60
N LYS A 57 10.49 3.39 3.45
CA LYS A 57 11.29 2.55 4.34
C LYS A 57 10.68 1.15 4.45
N TRP A 58 11.56 0.16 4.44
CA TRP A 58 11.27 -1.16 5.00
C TRP A 58 11.51 -1.14 6.50
N ILE A 59 10.56 -1.64 7.28
CA ILE A 59 10.67 -1.82 8.73
C ILE A 59 10.33 -3.25 9.09
N ASP A 60 10.91 -3.76 10.17
CA ASP A 60 10.57 -5.10 10.66
C ASP A 60 9.11 -5.13 11.08
N ARG A 61 8.43 -6.24 10.79
CA ARG A 61 7.03 -6.42 11.12
C ARG A 61 6.89 -6.74 12.61
N ASP A 62 6.16 -5.89 13.32
CA ASP A 62 6.00 -5.97 14.78
C ASP A 62 5.22 -7.21 15.26
N SER A 63 4.41 -7.82 14.39
CA SER A 63 3.55 -8.96 14.74
C SER A 63 3.22 -9.84 13.53
N THR A 64 3.19 -11.14 13.75
CA THR A 64 2.69 -12.17 12.81
C THR A 64 1.26 -12.60 13.13
N ASN A 65 0.50 -11.78 13.85
CA ASN A 65 -0.91 -12.01 14.10
C ASN A 65 -1.75 -11.48 12.93
N GLY A 66 -2.87 -12.15 12.63
CA GLY A 66 -3.81 -11.77 11.57
C GLY A 66 -3.86 -12.78 10.41
N PRO A 67 -4.73 -12.55 9.42
CA PRO A 67 -5.02 -13.52 8.35
C PRO A 67 -3.78 -13.96 7.56
N HIS A 68 -2.84 -13.04 7.33
CA HIS A 68 -1.60 -13.25 6.58
C HIS A 68 -0.34 -13.13 7.45
N GLY A 69 -0.51 -13.33 8.76
CA GLY A 69 0.57 -13.13 9.72
C GLY A 69 1.75 -14.09 9.53
N THR A 70 1.50 -15.36 9.24
CA THR A 70 2.55 -16.38 9.02
C THR A 70 3.03 -16.45 7.58
N THR A 71 2.20 -16.05 6.61
CA THR A 71 2.55 -16.10 5.18
C THR A 71 3.05 -14.77 4.64
N GLY A 72 2.83 -13.68 5.37
CA GLY A 72 3.29 -12.34 5.05
C GLY A 72 4.80 -12.16 5.15
N GLU A 73 5.32 -11.19 4.41
CA GLU A 73 6.71 -10.74 4.48
C GLU A 73 7.12 -10.35 5.91
N ASP A 74 8.38 -10.58 6.27
CA ASP A 74 8.91 -10.20 7.59
C ASP A 74 9.09 -8.69 7.74
N LYS A 75 9.04 -7.96 6.63
CA LYS A 75 9.17 -6.50 6.60
C LYS A 75 7.88 -5.86 6.09
N CYS A 76 7.46 -4.80 6.75
CA CYS A 76 6.45 -3.89 6.27
C CYS A 76 7.10 -2.77 5.45
N PHE A 77 6.44 -2.33 4.38
CA PHE A 77 6.73 -1.04 3.79
C PHE A 77 5.99 0.06 4.56
N LYS A 78 6.59 1.25 4.59
CA LYS A 78 5.89 2.49 4.91
C LYS A 78 6.45 3.63 4.07
N PHE A 79 5.59 4.56 3.70
CA PHE A 79 5.97 5.75 2.96
C PHE A 79 4.93 6.85 3.14
N ASN A 80 5.30 8.04 2.71
CA ASN A 80 4.43 9.18 2.53
C ASN A 80 4.24 9.40 1.03
N CYS A 81 3.09 9.92 0.61
CA CYS A 81 2.92 10.40 -0.76
C CYS A 81 2.18 11.72 -0.78
N GLU A 82 2.52 12.55 -1.75
CA GLU A 82 1.83 13.78 -2.09
C GLU A 82 0.92 13.48 -3.29
N VAL A 83 -0.35 13.84 -3.19
CA VAL A 83 -1.30 13.70 -4.31
C VAL A 83 -2.01 15.03 -4.54
N GLN A 84 -2.01 15.44 -5.81
CA GLN A 84 -2.72 16.63 -6.27
C GLN A 84 -4.11 16.22 -6.77
N PHE A 85 -5.14 16.85 -6.21
CA PHE A 85 -6.53 16.74 -6.62
C PHE A 85 -6.99 18.09 -7.17
N GLY A 86 -7.55 18.12 -8.38
CA GLY A 86 -8.00 19.39 -8.94
C GLY A 86 -8.16 19.38 -10.45
N GLY A 87 -8.80 20.45 -10.94
CA GLY A 87 -8.96 20.73 -12.36
C GLY A 87 -8.24 22.03 -12.74
N ILE A 88 -8.53 22.55 -13.94
CA ILE A 88 -7.82 23.68 -14.57
C ILE A 88 -7.76 24.96 -13.69
N PHE A 89 -8.64 25.12 -12.71
CA PHE A 89 -8.78 26.36 -11.94
C PHE A 89 -8.33 26.29 -10.48
N GLU A 90 -8.28 25.12 -9.84
CA GLU A 90 -7.81 24.94 -8.46
C GLU A 90 -7.15 23.57 -8.30
N ILE A 91 -5.94 23.56 -7.72
CA ILE A 91 -5.18 22.36 -7.36
C ILE A 91 -5.08 22.31 -5.83
N GLU A 92 -5.62 21.25 -5.24
CA GLU A 92 -5.50 20.92 -3.83
C GLU A 92 -4.43 19.83 -3.68
N THR A 93 -3.39 20.10 -2.90
CA THR A 93 -2.37 19.11 -2.54
C THR A 93 -2.71 18.46 -1.20
N LYS A 94 -2.71 17.11 -1.16
CA LYS A 94 -2.90 16.34 0.06
C LYS A 94 -1.73 15.39 0.29
N PHE A 95 -1.37 15.21 1.56
CA PHE A 95 -0.32 14.30 1.99
C PHE A 95 -0.93 13.07 2.64
N TYR A 96 -0.43 11.90 2.31
CA TYR A 96 -0.91 10.63 2.85
C TYR A 96 0.23 9.80 3.41
N PHE A 97 -0.09 9.02 4.43
CA PHE A 97 0.77 7.97 4.96
C PHE A 97 0.21 6.60 4.63
N VAL A 98 1.07 5.70 4.14
CA VAL A 98 0.74 4.31 3.85
C VAL A 98 1.69 3.38 4.60
N LYS A 99 1.16 2.32 5.21
CA LYS A 99 1.92 1.18 5.76
C LYS A 99 1.23 -0.14 5.41
N GLY A 100 2.00 -1.11 4.96
CA GLY A 100 1.51 -2.43 4.63
C GLY A 100 2.61 -3.46 4.47
N TYR A 101 2.25 -4.66 4.05
CA TYR A 101 3.21 -5.72 3.70
C TYR A 101 2.61 -6.63 2.62
N PHE A 102 3.47 -7.16 1.74
CA PHE A 102 3.06 -8.18 0.79
C PHE A 102 2.96 -9.53 1.50
N PHE A 103 2.11 -10.43 1.01
CA PHE A 103 1.98 -11.76 1.59
C PHE A 103 2.07 -12.92 0.61
N ASP A 104 2.20 -14.10 1.23
CA ASP A 104 2.66 -15.35 0.64
C ASP A 104 4.08 -15.21 0.09
N LYS A 105 5.06 -15.15 1.01
CA LYS A 105 6.50 -14.98 0.72
C LYS A 105 6.95 -15.77 -0.50
N GLY A 106 7.57 -15.07 -1.44
CA GLY A 106 7.92 -15.62 -2.76
C GLY A 106 6.79 -15.42 -3.77
N ASP A 107 5.58 -15.89 -3.49
CA ASP A 107 4.48 -15.90 -4.46
C ASP A 107 3.77 -14.55 -4.64
N LEU A 108 3.91 -13.59 -3.71
CA LEU A 108 3.34 -12.23 -3.82
C LEU A 108 1.85 -12.22 -4.19
N LYS A 109 1.06 -13.06 -3.52
CA LYS A 109 -0.36 -13.25 -3.82
C LYS A 109 -1.22 -12.00 -3.55
N GLY A 110 -0.75 -11.12 -2.67
CA GLY A 110 -1.52 -9.96 -2.28
C GLY A 110 -0.76 -9.02 -1.34
N VAL A 111 -1.48 -8.03 -0.85
CA VAL A 111 -0.98 -6.99 0.06
C VAL A 111 -1.97 -6.74 1.19
N THR A 112 -1.43 -6.64 2.41
CA THR A 112 -2.17 -6.10 3.55
C THR A 112 -1.88 -4.62 3.69
N ILE A 113 -2.93 -3.78 3.71
CA ILE A 113 -2.84 -2.35 4.00
C ILE A 113 -3.25 -2.12 5.45
N GLN A 114 -2.25 -1.93 6.31
CA GLN A 114 -2.43 -1.77 7.76
C GLN A 114 -2.77 -0.32 8.13
N SER A 115 -2.26 0.63 7.36
CA SER A 115 -2.53 2.05 7.57
C SER A 115 -2.61 2.80 6.25
N PHE A 116 -3.68 3.54 6.06
CA PHE A 116 -3.81 4.55 5.02
C PHE A 116 -4.60 5.73 5.57
N ARG A 117 -3.97 6.90 5.64
CA ARG A 117 -4.57 8.11 6.22
C ARG A 117 -3.98 9.36 5.61
N GLN A 118 -4.78 10.42 5.59
CA GLN A 118 -4.29 11.76 5.28
C GLN A 118 -3.47 12.28 6.48
N GLU A 119 -2.33 12.90 6.21
CA GLU A 119 -1.55 13.66 7.19
C GLU A 119 -2.05 15.11 7.22
N VAL A 120 -2.06 15.72 8.41
CA VAL A 120 -2.49 17.10 8.65
C VAL A 120 -1.30 18.04 8.58
#